data_AF-A0A966MNN6-F1
#
_entry.id   AF-A0A966MNN6-F1
#
_cell.length_a   1.000
_cell.length_b   1.000
_cell.length_c   1.000
_cell.angle_alpha   90.00
_cell.angle_beta   90.00
_cell.angle_gamma   90.00
#
_symmetry.space_group_name_H-M   'P 1'
#
loop_
_entity.id
_entity.type
_entity.pdbx_description
1 polymer ?
#
loop_
_entity_poly.entity_id
_entity_poly.type
_entity_poly.pdbx_seq_one_letter_code
_entity_poly.pdbx_strand_id
1 'polypeptide(L)'
;ILEIKGRNLVIDNFFNGIAKFTFEELCNRNLGSEDYIKVANNCSFIFIEKLPDFNYTNSNQQQRFITLIDILYEKKIPIMITSEKHLDKIGSSIDISSTFKRTISRLHELTSLSFQSK
;
A
#
# COMPACT_ATOMS: atom_id res chain seq x y z
N ILE A 1 12.59 2.74 -13.48
CA ILE A 1 12.64 3.93 -12.59
C ILE A 1 11.40 4.75 -12.87
N LEU A 2 10.55 5.01 -11.87
CA LEU A 2 9.46 5.97 -11.99
C LEU A 2 9.96 7.33 -11.50
N GLU A 3 9.95 8.32 -12.39
CA GLU A 3 10.37 9.68 -12.07
C GLU A 3 9.18 10.51 -11.59
N ILE A 4 9.26 10.98 -10.35
CA ILE A 4 8.18 11.71 -9.69
C ILE A 4 8.68 13.03 -9.13
N LYS A 5 8.44 14.12 -9.88
CA LYS A 5 8.74 15.50 -9.45
C LYS A 5 10.13 15.63 -8.79
N GLY A 6 11.18 15.12 -9.45
CA GLY A 6 12.56 15.16 -8.97
C GLY A 6 12.96 14.07 -7.95
N ARG A 7 12.06 13.13 -7.63
CA ARG A 7 12.36 11.93 -6.83
C ARG A 7 12.35 10.69 -7.72
N ASN A 8 13.43 9.92 -7.65
CA ASN A 8 13.50 8.61 -8.31
C ASN A 8 12.93 7.54 -7.37
N LEU A 9 11.75 7.03 -7.71
CA LEU A 9 11.28 5.77 -7.15
C LEU A 9 11.80 4.66 -8.07
N VAL A 10 12.91 4.05 -7.67
CA VAL A 10 13.37 2.83 -8.33
C VAL A 10 12.43 1.70 -7.90
N ILE A 11 11.85 1.00 -8.88
CA ILE A 11 11.10 -0.22 -8.65
C ILE A 11 12.00 -1.34 -9.14
N ASP A 12 12.72 -1.97 -8.21
CA ASP A 12 13.71 -2.99 -8.56
C ASP A 12 13.04 -4.26 -9.10
N ASN A 13 11.81 -4.53 -8.66
CA ASN A 13 11.03 -5.71 -9.02
C ASN A 13 9.76 -5.30 -9.78
N PHE A 14 9.93 -4.85 -11.02
CA PHE A 14 8.83 -4.49 -11.92
C PHE A 14 8.88 -5.32 -13.20
N PHE A 15 7.78 -6.00 -13.53
CA PHE A 15 7.64 -6.70 -14.79
C PHE A 15 6.18 -6.68 -15.26
N ASN A 16 5.94 -6.15 -16.47
CA ASN A 16 4.65 -6.17 -17.14
C ASN A 16 3.47 -5.66 -16.28
N GLY A 17 3.65 -4.54 -15.58
CA GLY A 17 2.63 -3.95 -14.70
C GLY A 17 2.52 -4.59 -13.32
N ILE A 18 3.28 -5.66 -13.05
CA ILE A 18 3.37 -6.26 -11.72
C ILE A 18 4.56 -5.63 -11.00
N ALA A 19 4.30 -5.05 -9.83
CA ALA A 19 5.33 -4.43 -9.00
C ALA A 19 5.41 -5.11 -7.63
N LYS A 20 6.62 -5.22 -7.10
CA LYS A 20 6.87 -5.69 -5.75
C LYS A 20 7.64 -4.63 -4.96
N PHE A 21 7.13 -4.32 -3.77
CA PHE A 21 7.68 -3.37 -2.83
C PHE A 21 7.73 -3.95 -1.43
N THR A 22 8.63 -3.44 -0.61
CA THR A 22 8.53 -3.51 0.85
C THR A 22 7.69 -2.36 1.38
N PHE A 23 7.13 -2.52 2.58
CA PHE A 23 6.44 -1.44 3.28
C PHE A 23 7.32 -0.20 3.45
N GLU A 24 8.61 -0.39 3.74
CA GLU A 24 9.54 0.72 3.96
C GLU A 24 9.73 1.58 2.71
N GLU A 25 9.83 0.97 1.53
CA GLU A 25 9.96 1.69 0.25
C GLU A 25 8.75 2.57 -0.05
N LEU A 26 7.56 2.14 0.38
CA LEU A 26 6.31 2.87 0.14
C LEU A 26 5.99 3.86 1.25
N CYS A 27 6.18 3.50 2.52
CA CYS A 27 5.63 4.27 3.64
C CYS A 27 6.70 4.91 4.54
N ASN A 28 7.95 4.43 4.52
CA ASN A 28 9.04 4.99 5.32
C ASN A 28 9.91 6.02 4.55
N ARG A 29 9.55 6.33 3.30
CA ARG A 29 10.16 7.39 2.49
C ARG A 29 9.23 8.59 2.38
N ASN A 30 9.76 9.76 2.05
CA ASN A 30 8.97 10.98 1.85
C ASN A 30 8.17 10.92 0.53
N LEU A 31 7.18 10.02 0.48
CA LEU A 31 6.21 9.87 -0.59
C LEU A 31 4.88 10.48 -0.16
N GLY A 32 4.20 11.10 -1.11
CA GLY A 32 2.86 11.66 -0.97
C GLY A 32 1.89 11.07 -1.98
N SER A 33 0.65 11.58 -1.98
CA SER A 33 -0.44 11.05 -2.80
C SER A 33 -0.11 11.01 -4.30
N GLU A 34 0.57 12.03 -4.83
CA GLU A 34 0.98 12.05 -6.25
C GLU A 34 1.95 10.93 -6.61
N ASP A 35 2.82 10.54 -5.67
CA ASP A 35 3.75 9.43 -5.87
C ASP A 35 2.98 8.11 -5.99
N TYR A 36 2.04 7.88 -5.08
CA TYR A 36 1.20 6.68 -5.10
C TYR A 36 0.27 6.63 -6.31
N ILE A 37 -0.27 7.77 -6.78
CA ILE A 37 -1.06 7.84 -8.02
C ILE A 37 -0.22 7.39 -9.21
N LYS A 38 1.05 7.80 -9.28
CA LYS A 38 1.95 7.36 -10.34
C LYS A 38 2.28 5.88 -10.25
N VAL A 39 2.57 5.36 -9.06
CA VAL A 39 2.75 3.91 -8.86
C VAL A 39 1.51 3.17 -9.37
N ALA A 40 0.34 3.59 -8.93
CA ALA A 40 -0.92 2.99 -9.32
C ALA A 40 -1.19 3.07 -10.83
N ASN A 41 -0.87 4.19 -11.49
CA ASN A 41 -1.02 4.31 -12.96
C ASN A 41 -0.10 3.40 -13.78
N ASN A 42 0.99 2.90 -13.18
CA ASN A 42 1.95 2.04 -13.87
C ASN A 42 1.82 0.57 -13.45
N CYS A 43 0.93 0.23 -12.52
CA CYS A 43 0.79 -1.12 -11.98
C CYS A 43 -0.63 -1.67 -12.19
N SER A 44 -0.70 -2.92 -12.64
CA SER A 44 -1.92 -3.73 -12.69
C SER A 44 -2.06 -4.67 -11.49
N PHE A 45 -0.95 -4.97 -10.79
CA PHE A 45 -0.93 -5.75 -9.55
C PHE A 45 0.24 -5.32 -8.67
N ILE A 46 0.05 -5.28 -7.35
CA ILE A 46 1.11 -4.87 -6.41
C ILE A 46 1.31 -5.89 -5.28
N PHE A 47 2.54 -6.35 -5.10
CA PHE A 47 2.98 -7.09 -3.92
C PHE A 47 3.60 -6.12 -2.91
N ILE A 48 3.14 -6.15 -1.65
CA ILE A 48 3.69 -5.36 -0.54
C ILE A 48 4.19 -6.30 0.56
N GLU A 49 5.50 -6.28 0.79
CA GLU A 49 6.14 -7.12 1.78
C GLU A 49 6.34 -6.41 3.13
N LYS A 50 6.41 -7.21 4.20
CA LYS A 50 6.78 -6.78 5.55
C LYS A 50 5.93 -5.61 6.11
N LEU A 51 4.60 -5.68 5.96
CA LEU A 51 3.71 -4.74 6.64
C LEU A 51 3.88 -4.90 8.17
N PRO A 52 4.38 -3.88 8.89
CA PRO A 52 4.57 -3.97 10.33
C PRO A 52 3.23 -3.89 11.06
N ASP A 53 3.24 -4.21 12.35
CA ASP A 53 2.15 -3.78 13.22
C ASP A 53 2.14 -2.25 13.42
N PHE A 54 0.96 -1.65 13.59
CA PHE A 54 0.83 -0.21 13.81
C PHE A 54 0.57 0.16 15.26
N ASN A 55 1.20 1.23 15.70
CA ASN A 55 1.04 1.83 17.02
C ASN A 55 1.34 3.34 16.93
N TYR A 56 1.46 4.01 18.08
CA TYR A 56 1.69 5.46 18.13
C TYR A 56 3.03 5.91 17.54
N THR A 57 4.07 5.06 17.54
CA THR A 57 5.43 5.42 17.08
C THR A 57 5.57 5.42 15.55
N ASN A 58 4.64 4.78 14.82
CA ASN A 58 4.66 4.69 13.36
C ASN A 58 3.37 5.22 12.71
N SER A 59 2.70 6.17 13.38
CA SER A 59 1.45 6.80 12.94
C SER A 59 1.59 7.51 11.57
N ASN A 60 2.73 8.14 11.29
CA ASN A 60 3.01 8.78 10.00
C ASN A 60 3.08 7.75 8.86
N GLN A 61 3.73 6.60 9.10
CA GLN A 61 3.79 5.50 8.15
C GLN A 61 2.39 4.88 7.96
N GLN A 62 1.60 4.76 9.04
CA GLN A 62 0.21 4.31 8.94
C GLN A 62 -0.66 5.26 8.09
N GLN A 63 -0.52 6.58 8.23
CA GLN A 63 -1.23 7.57 7.41
C GLN A 63 -0.86 7.46 5.92
N ARG A 64 0.43 7.25 5.63
CA ARG A 64 0.91 7.01 4.28
C ARG A 64 0.34 5.73 3.68
N PHE A 65 0.29 4.66 4.49
CA PHE A 65 -0.31 3.40 4.09
C PHE A 65 -1.81 3.54 3.81
N ILE A 66 -2.56 4.23 4.67
CA ILE A 66 -3.98 4.55 4.44
C ILE A 66 -4.14 5.28 3.10
N THR A 67 -3.34 6.31 2.85
CA THR A 67 -3.38 7.07 1.59
C THR A 67 -3.11 6.18 0.38
N LEU A 68 -2.10 5.31 0.46
CA LEU A 68 -1.79 4.35 -0.59
C LEU A 68 -2.98 3.42 -0.86
N ILE A 69 -3.53 2.78 0.17
CA ILE A 69 -4.65 1.83 0.02
C ILE A 69 -5.88 2.52 -0.56
N ASP A 70 -6.17 3.75 -0.15
CA ASP A 70 -7.29 4.52 -0.67
C ASP A 70 -7.15 4.73 -2.19
N ILE A 71 -5.95 5.08 -2.67
CA ILE A 71 -5.66 5.27 -4.10
C ILE A 71 -5.74 3.95 -4.88
N LEU A 72 -5.19 2.86 -4.34
CA LEU A 72 -5.24 1.54 -4.99
C LEU A 72 -6.67 1.02 -5.06
N TYR A 73 -7.47 1.25 -4.02
CA TYR A 73 -8.88 0.90 -3.97
C TYR A 73 -9.70 1.66 -5.02
N GLU A 74 -9.54 2.98 -5.12
CA GLU A 74 -10.20 3.79 -6.15
C GLU A 74 -9.86 3.34 -7.57
N LYS A 75 -8.61 2.94 -7.80
CA LYS A 75 -8.14 2.43 -9.09
C LYS A 75 -8.39 0.94 -9.31
N LYS A 76 -8.94 0.24 -8.32
CA LYS A 76 -9.22 -1.21 -8.35
C LYS A 76 -7.99 -2.05 -8.68
N ILE A 77 -6.83 -1.68 -8.12
CA ILE A 77 -5.58 -2.41 -8.34
C ILE A 77 -5.48 -3.52 -7.28
N PRO A 78 -5.57 -4.80 -7.66
CA PRO A 78 -5.42 -5.91 -6.72
C PRO A 78 -4.03 -5.94 -6.10
N ILE A 79 -3.97 -6.40 -4.85
CA ILE A 79 -2.72 -6.48 -4.10
C ILE A 79 -2.56 -7.81 -3.37
N MET A 80 -1.31 -8.16 -3.09
CA MET A 80 -0.97 -9.20 -2.11
C MET A 80 -0.04 -8.61 -1.06
N ILE A 81 -0.31 -8.90 0.21
CA ILE A 81 0.43 -8.34 1.35
C ILE A 81 0.98 -9.47 2.22
N THR A 82 2.24 -9.37 2.64
CA THR A 82 2.75 -10.12 3.80
C THR A 82 2.80 -9.19 5.00
N SER A 83 2.26 -9.62 6.14
CA SER A 83 2.16 -8.79 7.35
C SER A 83 2.62 -9.52 8.59
N GLU A 84 3.13 -8.77 9.57
CA GLU A 84 3.59 -9.30 10.86
C GLU A 84 2.44 -9.93 11.67
N LYS A 85 1.25 -9.33 11.58
CA LYS A 85 0.00 -9.85 12.16
C LYS A 85 -1.03 -10.10 11.07
N HIS A 86 -1.99 -10.98 11.36
CA HIS A 86 -3.18 -11.12 10.52
C HIS A 86 -3.88 -9.77 10.36
N LEU A 87 -4.41 -9.44 9.17
CA LEU A 87 -4.99 -8.12 8.87
C LEU A 87 -6.03 -7.67 9.92
N ASP A 88 -6.88 -8.59 10.38
CA ASP A 88 -7.91 -8.32 11.41
C ASP A 88 -7.35 -8.05 12.81
N LYS A 89 -6.07 -8.33 13.02
CA LYS A 89 -5.35 -8.16 14.29
C LYS A 89 -4.27 -7.07 14.22
N ILE A 90 -4.13 -6.39 13.08
CA ILE A 90 -3.21 -5.26 12.97
C ILE A 90 -3.72 -4.13 13.86
N GLY A 91 -2.80 -3.58 14.66
CA GLY A 91 -3.04 -2.46 15.53
C GLY A 91 -3.25 -1.15 14.78
N SER A 92 -3.38 -0.07 15.53
CA SER A 92 -3.48 1.26 14.96
C SER A 92 -3.06 2.28 15.99
N SER A 93 -2.54 3.41 15.54
CA SER A 93 -2.49 4.60 16.39
C SER A 93 -3.91 5.03 16.76
N ILE A 94 -4.09 5.43 18.01
CA ILE A 94 -5.41 5.73 18.61
C ILE A 94 -6.17 6.76 17.78
N ASP A 95 -5.49 7.84 17.39
CA ASP A 95 -6.07 9.00 16.71
C ASP A 95 -6.64 8.67 15.32
N ILE A 96 -6.19 7.57 14.71
CA ILE A 96 -6.51 7.22 13.30
C ILE A 96 -7.15 5.85 13.19
N SER A 97 -7.48 5.24 14.33
CA SER A 97 -8.06 3.90 14.45
C SER A 97 -9.40 3.76 13.73
N SER A 98 -10.26 4.78 13.76
CA SER A 98 -11.55 4.78 13.07
C SER A 98 -11.37 4.77 11.53
N THR A 99 -10.46 5.60 11.02
CA THR A 99 -10.09 5.62 9.60
C THR A 99 -9.47 4.29 9.18
N PHE A 100 -8.59 3.74 10.01
CA PHE A 100 -7.88 2.50 9.69
C PHE A 100 -8.81 1.29 9.60
N LYS A 101 -9.89 1.22 10.38
CA LYS A 101 -10.92 0.17 10.23
C LYS A 101 -11.48 0.11 8.81
N ARG A 102 -11.75 1.28 8.20
CA ARG A 102 -12.21 1.35 6.80
C ARG A 102 -11.13 0.86 5.83
N THR A 103 -9.86 1.19 6.10
CA THR A 103 -8.72 0.71 5.33
C THR A 103 -8.61 -0.82 5.39
N ILE A 104 -8.84 -1.46 6.55
CA ILE A 104 -8.86 -2.93 6.65
C ILE A 104 -9.95 -3.55 5.76
N SER A 105 -11.16 -2.98 5.70
CA SER A 105 -12.20 -3.47 4.79
C SER A 105 -11.76 -3.38 3.32
N ARG A 106 -11.19 -2.24 2.91
CA ARG A 106 -10.65 -2.05 1.56
C ARG A 106 -9.51 -3.02 1.25
N LEU A 107 -8.66 -3.32 2.22
CA LEU A 107 -7.60 -4.32 2.08
C LEU A 107 -8.16 -5.71 1.82
N HIS A 108 -9.19 -6.12 2.56
CA HIS A 108 -9.85 -7.40 2.31
C HIS A 108 -10.43 -7.46 0.90
N GLU A 109 -11.05 -6.40 0.41
CA GLU A 109 -11.54 -6.34 -0.98
C GLU A 109 -10.39 -6.45 -1.99
N LEU A 110 -9.33 -5.63 -1.84
CA LEU A 110 -8.19 -5.62 -2.77
C LEU A 110 -7.38 -6.94 -2.78
N THR A 111 -7.41 -7.70 -1.68
CA THR A 111 -6.73 -9.00 -1.54
C THR A 111 -7.62 -10.20 -1.89
N SER A 112 -8.94 -10.02 -1.85
CA SER A 112 -9.93 -11.06 -2.19
C SER A 112 -10.45 -10.99 -3.62
N LEU A 113 -10.17 -9.90 -4.35
CA LEU A 113 -10.56 -9.76 -5.76
C LEU A 113 -10.17 -11.01 -6.51
N SER A 114 -11.21 -11.76 -6.84
CA SER A 114 -11.22 -13.04 -7.51
C SER A 114 -10.22 -13.03 -8.67
N PHE A 115 -9.25 -13.94 -8.60
CA PHE A 115 -8.40 -14.33 -9.74
C PHE A 115 -9.32 -14.75 -10.90
N GLN A 116 -9.79 -13.79 -11.70
CA GLN A 116 -10.37 -14.04 -13.01
C GLN A 116 -9.29 -13.68 -14.03
N SER A 117 -8.33 -14.59 -14.15
CA SER A 117 -7.65 -14.81 -15.43
C SER A 117 -8.73 -15.12 -16.46
N LYS A 118 -8.96 -14.16 -17.36
CA LYS A 118 -9.69 -14.37 -18.61
C LYS A 118 -8.80 -15.12 -19.59
#